data_AF-A0A924X7U2-F1
#
_entry.id   AF-A0A924X7U2-F1
#
_cell.length_a   1.000
_cell.length_b   1.000
_cell.length_c   1.000
_cell.angle_alpha   90.00
_cell.angle_beta   90.00
_cell.angle_gamma   90.00
#
_symmetry.space_group_name_H-M   'P 1'
#
loop_
_entity.id
_entity.type
_entity.pdbx_description
1 polymer ?
#
loop_
_entity_poly.entity_id
_entity_poly.type
_entity_poly.pdbx_seq_one_letter_code
_entity_poly.pdbx_strand_id
1 'polypeptide(L)' 'MRLHSLRLENFRQHADTEIVFQSGLTGIIGPNGAGKSTILEGIAWAVYG' A
#
# COMPACT_ATOMS: atom_id res chain seq x y z
N MET A 1 -15.81 5.37 -1.52
CA MET A 1 -14.40 5.72 -1.78
C MET A 1 -13.78 4.63 -2.64
N ARG A 2 -13.02 4.96 -3.68
CA ARG A 2 -12.29 3.99 -4.51
C ARG A 2 -10.81 4.38 -4.53
N LEU A 3 -9.94 3.46 -4.13
CA LEU A 3 -8.49 3.66 -4.18
C LEU A 3 -8.03 3.44 -5.63
N HIS A 4 -7.35 4.43 -6.22
CA HIS A 4 -6.83 4.36 -7.59
C HIS A 4 -5.34 4.06 -7.61
N SER A 5 -4.58 4.74 -6.75
CA SER A 5 -3.17 4.50 -6.55
C SER A 5 -2.76 4.78 -5.11
N LEU A 6 -1.62 4.21 -4.72
CA LEU A 6 -0.91 4.51 -3.48
C LEU A 6 0.57 4.68 -3.85
N ARG A 7 1.18 5.78 -3.40
CA ARG A 7 2.62 5.99 -3.46
C ARG A 7 3.16 6.16 -2.05
N LEU A 8 4.14 5.35 -1.69
CA LEU A 8 4.81 5.36 -0.39
C LEU A 8 6.27 5.71 -0.60
N GLU A 9 6.71 6.84 -0.04
CA GLU A 9 8.11 7.29 -0.09
C GLU A 9 8.68 7.35 1.32
N ASN A 10 9.80 6.66 1.53
CA ASN A 10 10.48 6.53 2.83
C ASN A 10 9.53 6.10 3.97
N PHE A 11 8.56 5.25 3.67
CA PHE A 11 7.55 4.77 4.62
C PHE A 11 7.86 3.33 5.06
N ARG A 12 8.58 3.22 6.18
CA ARG A 12 9.12 1.95 6.71
C ARG A 12 9.93 1.18 5.66
N GLN A 13 9.49 -0.02 5.25
CA GLN A 13 10.16 -0.87 4.26
C GLN A 13 10.02 -0.35 2.82
N HIS A 14 9.15 0.64 2.57
CA HIS A 14 8.91 1.20 1.23
C HIS A 14 9.74 2.48 1.04
N ALA A 15 10.88 2.38 0.37
CA ALA A 15 11.72 3.52 0.03
C ALA A 15 11.07 4.39 -1.06
N ASP A 16 10.61 3.77 -2.14
CA ASP A 16 9.74 4.36 -3.17
C ASP A 16 8.90 3.21 -3.75
N THR A 17 7.61 3.18 -3.43
CA THR A 17 6.70 2.13 -3.88
C THR A 17 5.44 2.75 -4.44
N GLU A 18 5.12 2.42 -5.68
CA GLU A 18 3.89 2.80 -6.37
C GLU A 18 3.02 1.57 -6.62
N ILE A 19 1.75 1.66 -6.25
CA ILE A 19 0.74 0.63 -6.45
C ILE A 19 -0.44 1.26 -7.19
N VAL A 20 -0.80 0.70 -8.34
CA VAL A 20 -2.00 1.08 -9.09
C VAL A 20 -3.07 0.02 -8.86
N PHE A 21 -4.23 0.44 -8.36
CA PHE A 21 -5.33 -0.46 -8.05
C PHE A 21 -6.29 -0.55 -9.24
N GLN A 22 -6.52 -1.78 -9.70
CA GLN A 22 -7.50 -2.07 -10.73
C GLN A 22 -8.88 -2.35 -10.11
N SER A 23 -9.93 -2.32 -10.93
CA SER A 23 -11.25 -2.80 -10.50
C SER A 23 -11.21 -4.30 -10.19
N GLY A 24 -11.96 -4.72 -9.17
CA GLY A 24 -12.08 -6.12 -8.79
C GLY A 24 -11.26 -6.43 -7.53
N LEU A 25 -10.80 -7.68 -7.43
CA LEU A 25 -10.06 -8.18 -6.28
C LEU A 25 -8.55 -7.98 -6.49
N THR A 26 -7.89 -7.31 -5.54
CA THR A 26 -6.43 -7.19 -5.51
C THR A 26 -5.87 -8.06 -4.37
N GLY A 27 -4.94 -8.97 -4.69
CA GLY A 27 -4.22 -9.77 -3.70
C GLY A 27 -2.81 -9.22 -3.47
N ILE A 28 -2.43 -8.98 -2.21
CA ILE A 28 -1.08 -8.54 -1.82
C ILE A 28 -0.35 -9.75 -1.22
N ILE A 29 0.66 -10.27 -1.92
CA ILE A 29 1.34 -11.53 -1.58
C ILE A 29 2.85 -11.31 -1.49
N GLY A 30 3.52 -12.04 -0.60
CA GLY A 30 4.95 -11.94 -0.36
C GLY A 30 5.36 -12.50 1.01
N PRO A 31 6.66 -12.69 1.26
CA PRO A 31 7.16 -13.25 2.52
C PRO A 31 6.88 -12.34 3.73
N ASN A 32 7.05 -12.87 4.94
CA ASN A 32 6.95 -12.07 6.16
C ASN A 32 8.03 -10.98 6.16
N GLY A 33 7.67 -9.78 6.61
CA GLY A 33 8.55 -8.62 6.59
C GLY A 33 8.60 -7.85 5.25
N ALA A 34 7.99 -8.35 4.17
CA ALA A 34 8.01 -7.70 2.85
C ALA A 34 7.22 -6.38 2.72
N GLY A 35 6.67 -5.83 3.82
CA GLY A 35 5.91 -4.56 3.79
C GLY A 35 4.41 -4.68 3.46
N LYS A 36 3.85 -5.90 3.33
CA LYS A 36 2.42 -6.08 3.00
C LYS A 36 1.45 -5.37 3.96
N SER A 37 1.65 -5.53 5.27
CA SER A 37 0.84 -4.84 6.28
C SER A 37 1.07 -3.33 6.25
N THR A 38 2.29 -2.91 5.93
CA THR A 38 2.66 -1.49 5.80
C THR A 38 1.93 -0.80 4.64
N ILE A 39 1.62 -1.51 3.55
CA ILE A 39 0.76 -0.98 2.48
C ILE A 39 -0.62 -0.63 3.05
N LEU A 40 -1.22 -1.50 3.87
CA LEU A 40 -2.52 -1.26 4.48
C LEU A 40 -2.46 -0.12 5.51
N GLU A 41 -1.39 -0.04 6.31
CA GLU A 41 -1.15 1.08 7.22
C GLU A 41 -1.01 2.41 6.46
N GLY A 42 -0.29 2.43 5.34
CA GLY A 42 -0.13 3.61 4.50
C GLY A 42 -1.44 4.08 3.89
N ILE A 43 -2.31 3.15 3.48
CA ILE A 43 -3.68 3.48 3.03
C ILE A 43 -4.48 4.10 4.18
N ALA A 44 -4.46 3.49 5.36
CA ALA A 44 -5.19 4.00 6.52
C ALA A 44 -4.71 5.41 6.91
N TRP A 45 -3.40 5.62 6.98
CA TRP A 45 -2.79 6.91 7.27
C TRP A 45 -3.18 7.98 6.23
N ALA A 46 -3.12 7.65 4.94
CA ALA A 46 -3.49 8.58 3.87
C ALA A 46 -4.97 9.01 3.90
N VAL A 47 -5.84 8.17 4.45
CA VAL A 47 -7.29 8.43 4.51
C VAL A 47 -7.69 9.12 5.81
N TYR A 48 -7.06 8.77 6.94
CA TYR A 48 -7.55 9.16 8.27
C TYR A 48 -6.61 10.08 9.06
N GLY A 49 -5.32 10.18 8.67
CA GLY A 49 -4.28 10.74 9.53
C GLY A 49 -3.87 9.70 10.57
#